data_AF-A0A975BPC5-F1
#
_entry.id   AF-A0A975BPC5-F1
#
_cell.length_a   1.000
_cell.length_b   1.000
_cell.length_c   1.000
_cell.angle_alpha   90.00
_cell.angle_beta   90.00
_cell.angle_gamma   90.00
#
_symmetry.space_group_name_H-M   'P 1'
#
loop_
_entity.id
_entity.type
_entity.pdbx_description
1 polymer ?
#
loop_
_entity_poly.entity_id
_entity_poly.type
_entity_poly.pdbx_seq_one_letter_code
_entity_poly.pdbx_strand_id
1 'polypeptide(L)'
;MRMRQRLTLCVTRRSLVTSKSFVHDPNGNVTERADFNNDNIVYEYDENNRLLKKTYPDDSEVSFTYTPTGQRETVTDVRGTTAYVYDLRDRLKEVTNPDNTKISYT
;
A
#
# COMPACT_ATOMS: atom_id res chain seq x y z
N MET A 1 18.75 -46.19 -17.43
CA MET A 1 18.40 -45.63 -18.75
C MET A 1 18.38 -44.11 -18.62
N ARG A 2 19.34 -43.41 -19.23
CA ARG A 2 19.52 -41.96 -19.12
C ARG A 2 18.58 -41.26 -20.10
N MET A 3 17.84 -40.24 -19.65
CA MET A 3 17.44 -39.16 -20.55
C MET A 3 17.81 -37.83 -19.92
N ARG A 4 18.86 -37.25 -20.50
CA ARG A 4 19.20 -35.83 -20.38
C ARG A 4 18.22 -35.08 -21.27
N GLN A 5 17.55 -34.06 -20.73
CA GLN A 5 17.02 -32.97 -21.55
C GLN A 5 17.67 -31.70 -20.97
N ARG A 6 18.62 -31.19 -21.74
CA ARG A 6 19.27 -29.88 -21.57
C ARG A 6 18.33 -28.83 -22.18
N LEU A 7 18.66 -27.56 -21.98
CA LEU A 7 18.18 -26.37 -22.72
C LEU A 7 16.83 -25.83 -22.20
N THR A 8 16.65 -24.56 -21.86
CA THR A 8 17.32 -23.35 -22.36
C THR A 8 17.24 -22.26 -21.31
N LEU A 9 18.39 -21.75 -20.87
CA LEU A 9 18.48 -20.42 -20.25
C LEU A 9 18.18 -19.40 -21.36
N CYS A 10 16.93 -18.97 -21.48
CA CYS A 10 16.60 -17.85 -22.34
C CYS A 10 16.68 -16.59 -21.49
N VAL A 11 17.89 -16.04 -21.35
CA VAL A 11 18.02 -14.61 -21.03
C VAL A 11 17.62 -13.86 -22.29
N THR A 12 16.32 -13.81 -22.56
CA THR A 12 15.76 -12.97 -23.60
C THR A 12 15.93 -11.53 -23.16
N ARG A 13 16.79 -10.82 -23.89
CA ARG A 13 16.94 -9.36 -24.00
C ARG A 13 16.12 -8.58 -22.96
N ARG A 14 16.81 -7.86 -22.08
CA ARG A 14 16.28 -6.78 -21.24
C ARG A 14 15.59 -5.75 -22.14
N SER A 15 14.37 -6.06 -22.55
CA SER A 15 13.44 -5.09 -23.09
C SER A 15 13.14 -4.21 -21.89
N LEU A 16 13.55 -2.94 -21.95
CA LEU A 16 12.98 -1.93 -21.08
C LEU A 16 11.48 -2.01 -21.35
N VAL A 17 10.74 -2.67 -20.46
CA VAL A 17 9.28 -2.68 -20.51
C VAL A 17 8.88 -1.28 -20.09
N THR A 18 8.84 -0.38 -21.06
CA THR A 18 8.32 0.98 -20.91
C THR A 18 6.81 0.90 -20.96
N SER A 19 6.19 0.15 -20.04
CA SER A 19 4.73 0.09 -19.94
C SER A 19 4.28 0.15 -18.50
N LYS A 20 3.33 1.03 -18.23
CA LYS A 20 2.59 1.06 -16.97
C LYS A 20 1.68 -0.17 -16.89
N SER A 21 1.70 -0.89 -15.78
CA SER A 21 0.84 -2.06 -15.55
C SER A 21 0.13 -1.99 -14.19
N PHE A 22 -0.99 -2.68 -14.09
CA PHE A 22 -1.81 -2.76 -12.89
C PHE A 22 -2.28 -4.20 -12.69
N VAL A 23 -2.15 -4.70 -11.48
CA VAL A 23 -2.74 -5.96 -11.03
C VAL A 23 -3.92 -5.62 -10.13
N HIS A 24 -5.02 -6.35 -10.27
CA HIS A 24 -6.22 -6.14 -9.48
C HIS A 24 -6.61 -7.41 -8.72
N ASP A 25 -7.20 -7.24 -7.55
CA ASP A 25 -7.88 -8.31 -6.82
C ASP A 25 -9.27 -8.60 -7.44
N PRO A 26 -9.99 -9.65 -6.98
CA PRO A 26 -11.35 -9.96 -7.45
C PRO A 26 -12.40 -8.87 -7.18
N ASN A 27 -12.15 -7.98 -6.22
CA ASN A 27 -13.02 -6.86 -5.90
C ASN A 27 -12.73 -5.64 -6.79
N GLY A 28 -11.71 -5.71 -7.64
CA GLY A 28 -11.29 -4.64 -8.53
C GLY A 28 -10.35 -3.63 -7.90
N ASN A 29 -9.82 -3.88 -6.70
CA ASN A 29 -8.80 -3.01 -6.11
C ASN A 29 -7.44 -3.27 -6.76
N VAL A 30 -6.63 -2.23 -6.93
CA VAL A 30 -5.29 -2.34 -7.49
C VAL A 30 -4.34 -2.88 -6.42
N THR A 31 -3.86 -4.11 -6.56
CA THR A 31 -2.89 -4.72 -5.62
C THR A 31 -1.45 -4.43 -5.97
N GLU A 32 -1.15 -4.20 -7.25
CA GLU A 32 0.20 -3.84 -7.69
C GLU A 32 0.13 -2.82 -8.83
N ARG A 33 1.09 -1.91 -8.82
CA ARG A 33 1.27 -0.91 -9.88
C ARG A 33 2.75 -0.75 -10.18
N ALA A 34 3.14 -1.17 -11.38
CA ALA A 34 4.45 -0.87 -11.93
C ALA A 34 4.37 0.32 -12.90
N ASP A 35 5.32 1.24 -12.80
CA ASP A 35 5.48 2.33 -13.76
C ASP A 35 6.47 1.98 -14.89
N PHE A 36 6.79 2.99 -15.71
CA PHE A 36 7.68 2.84 -16.86
C PHE A 36 9.14 2.54 -16.50
N ASN A 37 9.54 2.76 -15.25
CA ASN A 37 10.85 2.45 -14.71
C ASN A 37 10.89 1.08 -14.05
N ASN A 38 9.77 0.34 -14.08
CA ASN A 38 9.55 -0.89 -13.34
C ASN A 38 9.60 -0.68 -11.81
N ASP A 39 9.30 0.54 -11.35
CA ASP A 39 9.10 0.83 -9.93
C ASP A 39 7.73 0.27 -9.55
N ASN A 40 7.72 -0.84 -8.80
CA ASN A 40 6.51 -1.51 -8.36
C ASN A 40 6.07 -1.02 -6.98
N ILE A 41 4.80 -0.67 -6.86
CA ILE A 41 4.16 -0.35 -5.59
C ILE A 41 3.09 -1.42 -5.33
N VAL A 42 3.16 -2.02 -4.15
CA VAL A 42 2.21 -3.03 -3.68
C VAL A 42 1.21 -2.40 -2.72
N TYR A 43 -0.03 -2.84 -2.80
CA TYR A 43 -1.15 -2.37 -2.00
C TYR A 43 -1.88 -3.56 -1.36
N GLU A 44 -2.18 -3.44 -0.07
CA GLU A 44 -2.96 -4.43 0.68
C GLU A 44 -4.25 -3.79 1.17
N TYR A 45 -5.35 -4.54 1.12
CA TYR A 45 -6.70 -4.06 1.46
C TYR A 45 -7.34 -4.97 2.51
N ASP A 46 -8.26 -4.41 3.29
CA ASP A 46 -9.13 -5.18 4.16
C ASP A 46 -10.36 -5.72 3.41
N GLU A 47 -11.19 -6.50 4.13
CA GLU A 47 -12.42 -7.10 3.60
C GLU A 47 -13.46 -6.06 3.12
N ASN A 48 -13.32 -4.81 3.57
CA ASN A 48 -14.18 -3.69 3.19
C ASN A 48 -13.58 -2.86 2.04
N ASN A 49 -12.55 -3.37 1.36
CA ASN A 49 -11.83 -2.70 0.27
C ASN A 49 -11.14 -1.40 0.69
N ARG A 50 -10.74 -1.27 1.97
CA ARG A 50 -9.99 -0.13 2.48
C ARG A 50 -8.51 -0.46 2.52
N LEU A 51 -7.68 0.48 2.11
CA LEU A 51 -6.23 0.30 2.02
C LEU A 51 -5.60 0.12 3.42
N LEU A 52 -5.01 -1.04 3.70
CA LEU A 52 -4.28 -1.31 4.94
C LEU A 52 -2.81 -0.94 4.83
N LYS A 53 -2.20 -1.16 3.66
CA LYS A 53 -0.76 -0.99 3.50
C LYS A 53 -0.39 -0.64 2.08
N LYS A 54 0.66 0.16 1.95
CA LYS A 54 1.32 0.49 0.69
C LYS A 54 2.81 0.31 0.86
N THR A 55 3.43 -0.53 0.04
CA THR A 55 4.87 -0.77 0.01
C THR A 55 5.46 -0.20 -1.27
N TYR A 56 6.51 0.60 -1.14
CA TYR A 56 7.23 1.25 -2.24
C TYR A 56 8.43 0.41 -2.71
N PRO A 57 9.02 0.71 -3.88
CA PRO A 57 10.15 -0.04 -4.41
C PRO A 57 11.43 0.04 -3.56
N ASP A 58 11.53 1.05 -2.70
CA ASP A 58 12.65 1.25 -1.76
C ASP A 58 12.41 0.56 -0.40
N ASP A 59 11.46 -0.37 -0.35
CA ASP A 59 10.96 -1.05 0.85
C ASP A 59 10.37 -0.12 1.92
N SER A 60 10.20 1.17 1.63
CA SER A 60 9.46 2.07 2.52
C SER A 60 7.97 1.74 2.48
N GLU A 61 7.29 1.94 3.60
CA GLU A 61 5.89 1.52 3.75
C GLU A 61 5.04 2.62 4.38
N VAL A 62 3.76 2.61 4.02
CA VAL A 62 2.72 3.39 4.69
C VAL A 62 1.61 2.43 5.09
N SER A 63 1.28 2.37 6.38
CA SER A 63 0.19 1.55 6.89
C SER A 63 -0.95 2.40 7.41
N PHE A 64 -2.15 1.85 7.37
CA PHE A 64 -3.39 2.51 7.78
C PHE A 64 -4.19 1.58 8.69
N THR A 65 -4.80 2.14 9.72
CA THR A 65 -5.84 1.45 10.51
C THR A 65 -7.14 2.21 10.45
N TYR A 66 -8.22 1.54 10.82
CA TYR A 66 -9.56 2.08 10.75
C TYR A 66 -10.37 1.76 12.00
N THR A 67 -11.20 2.71 12.42
CA THR A 67 -12.21 2.53 13.46
C THR A 67 -13.25 1.50 13.02
N PRO A 68 -14.00 0.92 13.98
CA PRO A 68 -15.14 0.04 13.66
C PRO A 68 -16.21 0.71 12.81
N THR A 69 -16.36 2.03 12.90
CA THR A 69 -17.33 2.82 12.11
C THR A 69 -16.87 3.13 10.69
N GLY A 70 -15.64 2.75 10.32
CA GLY A 70 -15.15 2.92 8.95
C GLY A 70 -14.09 4.01 8.78
N GLN A 71 -13.92 4.86 9.78
CA GLN A 71 -13.06 6.04 9.69
C GLN A 71 -11.59 5.69 9.88
N ARG A 72 -10.67 6.46 9.32
CA ARG A 72 -9.24 6.18 9.45
C ARG A 72 -8.78 6.51 10.86
N GLU A 73 -8.21 5.55 11.57
CA GLU A 73 -7.75 5.74 12.95
C GLU A 73 -6.27 6.12 12.98
N THR A 74 -5.44 5.50 12.13
CA THR A 74 -4.01 5.84 12.04
C THR A 74 -3.49 5.87 10.61
N VAL A 75 -2.43 6.65 10.40
CA VAL A 75 -1.50 6.55 9.27
C VAL A 75 -0.10 6.44 9.86
N THR A 76 0.65 5.42 9.50
CA THR A 76 2.07 5.31 9.87
C THR A 76 2.91 5.30 8.62
N ASP A 77 3.85 6.23 8.53
CA ASP A 77 4.87 6.27 7.48
C ASP A 77 6.27 6.37 8.10
N VAL A 78 7.30 6.56 7.27
CA VAL A 78 8.71 6.68 7.71
C VAL A 78 8.97 7.86 8.66
N ARG A 79 8.06 8.84 8.75
CA ARG A 79 8.14 9.99 9.67
C ARG A 79 7.43 9.71 10.99
N GLY A 80 6.68 8.62 11.08
CA GLY A 80 5.99 8.15 12.27
C GLY A 80 4.47 8.08 12.09
N THR A 81 3.74 8.01 13.21
CA THR A 81 2.29 7.79 13.21
C THR A 81 1.51 9.07 13.41
N THR A 82 0.56 9.32 12.51
CA THR A 82 -0.53 10.29 12.69
C THR A 82 -1.78 9.54 13.17
N ALA A 83 -2.36 9.97 14.28
CA ALA A 83 -3.58 9.37 14.85
C ALA A 83 -4.77 10.33 14.76
N TYR A 84 -5.95 9.78 14.49
CA TYR A 84 -7.20 10.52 14.34
C TYR A 84 -8.20 10.04 15.38
N VAL A 85 -8.76 10.97 16.14
CA VAL A 85 -9.79 10.70 17.16
C VAL A 85 -11.09 11.33 16.72
N TYR A 86 -12.16 10.58 16.85
CA TYR A 86 -13.51 10.99 16.47
C TYR A 86 -14.42 11.09 17.69
N ASP A 87 -15.45 11.92 17.59
CA ASP A 87 -16.53 11.96 18.58
C ASP A 87 -17.58 10.88 18.36
N LEU A 88 -18.58 10.82 19.24
CA LEU A 88 -19.68 9.83 19.16
C LEU A 88 -20.58 9.96 17.92
N ARG A 89 -20.43 11.04 17.14
CA ARG A 89 -21.15 11.27 15.89
C ARG A 89 -20.24 11.08 14.68
N ASP A 90 -19.11 10.39 14.86
CA ASP A 90 -18.11 10.14 13.82
C ASP A 90 -17.54 11.43 13.21
N ARG A 91 -17.47 12.53 13.98
CA ARG A 91 -16.82 13.77 13.53
C ARG A 91 -15.40 13.84 14.05
N LEU A 92 -14.47 14.31 13.22
CA LEU A 92 -13.07 14.46 13.62
C LEU A 92 -12.97 15.44 14.80
N LYS A 93 -12.40 14.95 15.91
CA LYS A 93 -12.25 15.68 17.17
C LYS A 93 -10.80 16.09 17.42
N GLU A 94 -9.85 15.23 17.08
CA GLU A 94 -8.43 15.49 17.30
C GLU A 94 -7.56 14.78 16.24
N VAL A 95 -6.48 15.43 15.83
CA VAL A 95 -5.37 14.84 15.08
C VAL A 95 -4.12 14.96 15.92
N THR A 96 -3.42 13.85 16.13
CA THR A 96 -2.08 13.84 16.76
C THR A 96 -1.04 13.51 15.68
N ASN A 97 -0.11 14.42 15.46
CA ASN A 97 0.98 14.25 14.50
C ASN A 97 2.12 13.41 15.09
N PRO A 98 3.07 12.91 14.26
CA PRO A 98 4.20 12.10 14.73
C PRO A 98 5.10 12.80 15.77
N ASP A 99 5.15 14.13 15.75
CA ASP A 99 5.90 14.96 16.70
C ASP A 99 5.14 15.22 18.01
N ASN A 100 3.99 14.55 18.22
CA ASN A 100 3.04 14.74 19.32
C ASN A 100 2.32 16.10 19.34
N THR A 101 2.45 16.92 18.31
CA THR A 101 1.60 18.11 18.17
C THR A 101 0.16 17.69 17.90
N LYS A 102 -0.79 18.46 18.44
CA LYS A 102 -2.22 18.14 18.39
C LYS A 102 -3.01 19.27 17.76
N ILE A 103 -3.96 18.90 16.91
CA ILE A 103 -4.97 19.81 16.36
C ILE A 103 -6.32 19.30 16.84
N SER A 104 -7.05 20.11 17.61
CA SER A 104 -8.36 19.74 18.16
C SER A 104 -9.47 20.59 17.54
N TYR A 105 -10.63 19.97 17.33
CA TYR A 105 -11.83 20.59 16.78
C TYR A 105 -12.95 20.58 17.83
N THR A 106 -13.65 21.71 17.97
CA THR A 106 -14.74 21.93 18.92
C THR A 106 -16.09 21.98 18.24
#